data_AF-A0A2T4V0E6-F1
#
_entry.id   AF-A0A2T4V0E6-F1
#
_cell.length_a   1.000
_cell.length_b   1.000
_cell.length_c   1.000
_cell.angle_alpha   90.00
_cell.angle_beta   90.00
_cell.angle_gamma   90.00
#
_symmetry.space_group_name_H-M   'P 1'
#
loop_
_entity.id
_entity.type
_entity.pdbx_description
1 polymer ?
#
loop_
_entity_poly.entity_id
_entity_poly.type
_entity_poly.pdbx_seq_one_letter_code
_entity_poly.pdbx_strand_id
1 'polypeptide(L)'
;MTALVILAVYGGLGLVAAVFSLVRKQEGSLANRFGQAVLTLALWPFLLPVLLSPGDAALRPERGDRSERARRLDEVTGRLEECWRQAAVESSWAAEQAREHRLLDGFVARLRAQERRLMEMEAALARAPASVKERLTRLYEHSATELEHSIGLVEELAAQLTLLRFSDLGNPSATRVERGHIEELLLRIEALAEASQPDTSQAPPPAQVARA
;
A
#
# COMPACT_ATOMS: atom_id res chain seq x y z
N MET A 1 -40.75 25.02 -19.42
CA MET A 1 -39.57 24.67 -18.60
C MET A 1 -38.24 24.71 -19.38
N THR A 2 -38.22 24.46 -20.69
CA THR A 2 -36.98 24.47 -21.52
C THR A 2 -36.35 25.85 -21.72
N ALA A 3 -37.15 26.92 -21.79
CA ALA A 3 -36.65 28.29 -22.03
C ALA A 3 -35.76 28.84 -20.89
N LEU A 4 -36.06 28.50 -19.64
CA LEU A 4 -35.27 28.93 -18.47
C LEU A 4 -33.88 28.26 -18.42
N VAL A 5 -33.78 27.01 -18.89
CA VAL A 5 -32.52 26.26 -18.95
C VAL A 5 -31.59 26.86 -20.01
N ILE A 6 -32.14 27.23 -21.17
CA ILE A 6 -31.37 27.85 -22.24
C ILE A 6 -30.85 29.24 -21.80
N LEU A 7 -31.69 30.04 -21.14
CA LEU A 7 -31.30 31.36 -20.64
C LEU A 7 -30.20 31.27 -19.56
N ALA A 8 -30.24 30.24 -18.70
CA ALA A 8 -29.21 29.97 -17.72
C ALA A 8 -27.87 29.54 -18.36
N VAL A 9 -27.91 28.74 -19.44
CA VAL A 9 -26.71 28.32 -20.17
C VAL A 9 -26.04 29.51 -20.88
N TYR A 10 -26.82 30.38 -21.52
CA TYR A 10 -26.28 31.60 -22.15
C TYR A 10 -25.78 32.62 -21.13
N GLY A 11 -26.47 32.76 -19.98
CA GLY A 11 -26.02 33.60 -18.87
C GLY A 11 -24.68 33.14 -18.27
N GLY A 12 -24.51 31.82 -18.11
CA GLY A 12 -23.25 31.22 -17.63
C GLY A 12 -22.09 31.42 -18.61
N LEU A 13 -22.32 31.21 -19.91
CA LEU A 13 -21.31 31.46 -20.96
C LEU A 13 -20.90 32.93 -21.03
N GLY A 14 -21.84 33.87 -20.89
CA GLY A 14 -21.55 35.30 -20.86
C GLY A 14 -20.68 35.71 -19.67
N LEU A 15 -20.93 35.11 -18.50
CA LEU A 15 -20.17 35.40 -17.28
C LEU A 15 -18.75 34.83 -17.35
N VAL A 16 -18.58 33.63 -17.92
CA VAL A 16 -17.25 33.04 -18.18
C VAL A 16 -16.44 33.89 -19.16
N ALA A 17 -17.05 34.38 -20.24
CA ALA A 17 -16.38 35.25 -21.20
C ALA A 17 -15.97 36.60 -20.60
N ALA A 18 -16.82 37.20 -19.75
CA ALA A 18 -16.52 38.46 -19.05
C ALA A 18 -15.35 38.31 -18.08
N VAL A 19 -15.30 37.22 -17.31
CA VAL A 19 -14.20 36.93 -16.38
C VAL A 19 -12.90 36.64 -17.15
N PHE A 20 -12.96 35.88 -18.25
CA PHE A 20 -11.78 35.59 -19.08
C PHE A 20 -11.19 36.86 -19.72
N SER A 21 -12.05 37.79 -20.15
CA SER A 21 -11.63 39.09 -20.68
C SER A 21 -11.00 39.99 -19.59
N LEU A 22 -11.43 39.88 -18.34
CA LEU A 22 -10.89 40.66 -17.22
C LEU A 22 -9.51 40.13 -16.78
N VAL A 23 -9.36 38.81 -16.72
CA VAL A 23 -8.10 38.13 -16.33
C VAL A 23 -7.01 38.35 -17.38
N ARG A 24 -7.35 38.34 -18.68
CA ARG A 24 -6.37 38.58 -19.76
C ARG A 24 -5.77 39.99 -19.75
N LYS A 25 -6.38 40.95 -19.05
CA LYS A 25 -5.89 42.34 -18.93
C LYS A 25 -4.97 42.58 -17.73
N GLN A 26 -4.83 41.64 -16.79
CA GLN A 26 -3.98 41.81 -15.60
C GLN A 26 -2.85 40.78 -15.58
N GLU A 27 -1.62 41.21 -15.91
CA GLU A 27 -0.37 40.40 -15.87
C GLU A 27 0.13 40.13 -14.44
N GLY A 28 -0.77 39.86 -13.49
CA GLY A 28 -0.44 39.57 -12.10
C GLY A 28 -0.62 38.08 -11.77
N SER A 29 0.42 37.44 -11.23
CA SER A 29 0.41 36.06 -10.71
C SER A 29 -0.78 35.78 -9.75
N LEU A 30 -1.17 36.78 -8.94
CA LEU A 30 -2.32 36.68 -8.05
C LEU A 30 -3.67 36.75 -8.76
N ALA A 31 -3.80 37.59 -9.80
CA ALA A 31 -5.00 37.68 -10.62
C ALA A 31 -5.26 36.39 -11.40
N ASN A 32 -4.19 35.69 -11.80
CA ASN A 32 -4.29 34.40 -12.47
C ASN A 32 -4.74 33.29 -11.48
N ARG A 33 -4.26 33.31 -10.23
CA ARG A 33 -4.72 32.38 -9.18
C ARG A 33 -6.17 32.63 -8.76
N PHE A 34 -6.56 33.89 -8.60
CA PHE A 34 -7.96 34.24 -8.32
C PHE A 34 -8.87 33.93 -9.51
N GLY A 35 -8.43 34.23 -10.73
CA GLY A 35 -9.13 33.88 -11.96
C GLY A 35 -9.34 32.37 -12.07
N GLN A 36 -8.30 31.57 -11.79
CA GLN A 36 -8.42 30.11 -11.72
C GLN A 36 -9.41 29.68 -10.64
N ALA A 37 -9.30 30.19 -9.41
CA ALA A 37 -10.19 29.81 -8.30
C ALA A 37 -11.67 30.14 -8.59
N VAL A 38 -11.95 31.29 -9.19
CA VAL A 38 -13.30 31.69 -9.60
C VAL A 38 -13.80 30.83 -10.77
N LEU A 39 -12.91 30.43 -11.69
CA LEU A 39 -13.26 29.52 -12.78
C LEU A 39 -13.58 28.11 -12.26
N THR A 40 -12.82 27.59 -11.28
CA THR A 40 -13.14 26.32 -10.60
C THR A 40 -14.48 26.41 -9.87
N LEU A 41 -14.75 27.54 -9.21
CA LEU A 41 -16.02 27.79 -8.52
C LEU A 41 -17.20 27.99 -9.48
N ALA A 42 -16.98 28.53 -10.69
CA ALA A 42 -18.03 28.70 -11.70
C ALA A 42 -18.33 27.40 -12.44
N LEU A 43 -17.31 26.54 -12.65
CA LEU A 43 -17.45 25.22 -13.27
C LEU A 43 -17.82 24.10 -12.29
N TRP A 44 -17.89 24.40 -10.99
CA TRP A 44 -18.30 23.43 -9.96
C TRP A 44 -19.61 22.66 -10.25
N PRO A 45 -20.68 23.21 -10.88
CA PRO A 45 -21.92 22.46 -11.08
C PRO A 45 -21.82 21.53 -12.30
N PHE A 46 -20.88 21.80 -13.21
CA PHE A 46 -20.56 20.95 -14.35
C PHE A 46 -19.47 19.91 -14.02
N LEU A 47 -18.66 20.18 -12.99
CA LEU A 47 -17.72 19.21 -12.42
C LEU A 47 -18.39 18.25 -11.44
N LEU A 48 -19.50 18.64 -10.80
CA LEU A 48 -20.25 17.82 -9.86
C LEU A 48 -20.71 16.47 -10.44
N PRO A 49 -21.28 16.37 -11.66
CA PRO A 49 -21.63 15.08 -12.26
C PRO A 49 -20.42 14.20 -12.61
N VAL A 50 -19.25 14.82 -12.87
CA VAL A 50 -17.99 14.11 -13.14
C VAL A 50 -17.36 13.61 -11.83
N LEU A 51 -17.44 14.41 -10.76
CA LEU A 51 -16.94 14.06 -9.42
C LEU A 51 -17.85 13.08 -8.67
N LEU A 52 -19.16 13.12 -8.94
CA LEU A 52 -20.15 12.18 -8.38
C LEU A 52 -20.34 10.94 -9.25
N SER A 53 -19.59 10.80 -10.35
CA SER A 53 -19.51 9.53 -11.08
C SER A 53 -18.82 8.50 -10.16
N PRO A 54 -19.52 7.45 -9.71
CA PRO A 54 -18.97 6.49 -8.74
C PRO A 54 -17.83 5.63 -9.30
N GLY A 55 -17.39 5.86 -10.55
CA GLY A 55 -16.38 5.06 -11.23
C GLY A 55 -14.94 5.58 -11.21
N ASP A 56 -14.70 6.85 -10.86
CA ASP A 56 -13.36 7.47 -11.01
C ASP A 56 -12.77 8.08 -9.73
N ALA A 57 -13.58 8.46 -8.73
CA ALA A 57 -13.06 8.95 -7.46
C ALA A 57 -12.39 7.87 -6.61
N ALA A 58 -12.76 6.59 -6.80
CA ALA A 58 -12.21 5.47 -6.03
C ALA A 58 -10.80 5.03 -6.46
N LEU A 59 -10.21 5.62 -7.51
CA LEU A 59 -8.99 5.10 -8.14
C LEU A 59 -7.93 6.16 -8.43
N ARG A 60 -7.82 7.17 -7.59
CA ARG A 60 -6.53 7.82 -7.40
C ARG A 60 -5.88 7.23 -6.15
N PRO A 61 -5.15 6.11 -6.26
CA PRO A 61 -4.12 5.82 -5.28
C PRO A 61 -3.16 7.02 -5.32
N GLU A 62 -3.02 7.70 -4.19
CA GLU A 62 -2.05 8.77 -4.06
C GLU A 62 -0.68 8.20 -4.41
N ARG A 63 -0.03 8.74 -5.44
CA ARG A 63 1.30 8.28 -5.86
C ARG A 63 2.34 8.31 -4.73
N GLY A 64 2.07 9.04 -3.63
CA GLY A 64 2.91 9.07 -2.43
C GLY A 64 2.92 7.75 -1.66
N ASP A 65 1.77 7.08 -1.54
CA ASP A 65 1.56 5.91 -0.70
C ASP A 65 2.38 4.68 -1.20
N ARG A 66 2.57 4.60 -2.53
CA ARG A 66 3.38 3.57 -3.21
C ARG A 66 4.86 3.65 -2.79
N SER A 67 5.42 4.85 -2.81
CA SER A 67 6.82 5.08 -2.45
C SER A 67 7.06 4.94 -0.96
N GLU A 68 6.03 5.18 -0.15
CA GLU A 68 6.09 5.12 1.30
C GLU A 68 6.16 3.66 1.79
N ARG A 69 5.30 2.77 1.27
CA ARG A 69 5.29 1.35 1.68
C ARG A 69 6.60 0.64 1.35
N ALA A 70 7.10 0.79 0.13
CA ALA A 70 8.36 0.16 -0.28
C ALA A 70 9.54 0.66 0.59
N ARG A 71 9.59 1.97 0.84
CA ARG A 71 10.59 2.59 1.71
C ARG A 71 10.48 2.09 3.15
N ARG A 72 9.26 1.96 3.68
CA ARG A 72 8.99 1.43 5.02
C ARG A 72 9.46 -0.01 5.13
N LEU A 73 9.16 -0.87 4.15
CA LEU A 73 9.64 -2.26 4.13
C LEU A 73 11.18 -2.33 4.18
N ASP A 74 11.87 -1.50 3.40
CA ASP A 74 13.34 -1.46 3.43
C ASP A 74 13.88 -0.93 4.76
N GLU A 75 13.26 0.10 5.34
CA GLU A 75 13.64 0.63 6.64
C GLU A 75 13.45 -0.39 7.76
N VAL A 76 12.31 -1.07 7.79
CA VAL A 76 11.99 -2.10 8.78
C VAL A 76 12.91 -3.30 8.64
N THR A 77 13.21 -3.71 7.41
CA THR A 77 14.17 -4.81 7.15
C THR A 77 15.56 -4.44 7.67
N GLY A 78 16.05 -3.24 7.36
CA GLY A 78 17.35 -2.78 7.85
C GLY A 78 17.40 -2.68 9.38
N ARG A 79 16.32 -2.22 10.02
CA ARG A 79 16.19 -2.20 11.47
C ARG A 79 16.18 -3.61 12.06
N LEU A 80 15.45 -4.55 11.45
CA LEU A 80 15.41 -5.94 11.91
C LEU A 80 16.80 -6.58 11.88
N GLU A 81 17.52 -6.46 10.76
CA GLU A 81 18.88 -6.99 10.61
C GLU A 81 19.83 -6.41 11.67
N GLU A 82 19.73 -5.11 11.94
CA GLU A 82 20.55 -4.45 12.97
C GLU A 82 20.18 -4.95 14.37
N CYS A 83 18.89 -5.02 14.70
CA CYS A 83 18.42 -5.51 16.00
C CYS A 83 18.83 -6.96 16.22
N TRP A 84 18.74 -7.81 15.20
CA TRP A 84 19.16 -9.21 15.27
C TRP A 84 20.66 -9.35 15.47
N ARG A 85 21.46 -8.56 14.73
CA ARG A 85 22.92 -8.55 14.89
C ARG A 85 23.32 -8.14 16.31
N GLN A 86 22.70 -7.10 16.84
CA GLN A 86 22.94 -6.64 18.21
C GLN A 86 22.51 -7.68 19.24
N ALA A 87 21.31 -8.27 19.07
CA ALA A 87 20.83 -9.34 19.94
C ALA A 87 21.75 -10.57 19.92
N ALA A 88 22.29 -10.96 18.76
CA ALA A 88 23.21 -12.09 18.63
C ALA A 88 24.57 -11.85 19.30
N VAL A 89 25.02 -10.60 19.41
CA VAL A 89 26.26 -10.24 20.14
C VAL A 89 26.02 -10.23 21.65
N GLU A 90 24.85 -9.74 22.08
CA GLU A 90 24.57 -9.48 23.49
C GLU A 90 23.85 -10.63 24.22
N SER A 91 23.19 -11.55 23.47
CA SER A 91 22.43 -12.67 24.03
C SER A 91 22.79 -14.00 23.37
N SER A 92 23.15 -15.00 24.18
CA SER A 92 23.44 -16.36 23.70
C SER A 92 22.24 -17.04 23.05
N TRP A 93 21.02 -16.66 23.44
CA TRP A 93 19.78 -17.16 22.85
C TRP A 93 19.66 -16.76 21.37
N ALA A 94 19.98 -15.53 21.00
CA ALA A 94 19.88 -15.06 19.62
C ALA A 94 21.04 -15.57 18.74
N ALA A 95 22.21 -15.86 19.33
CA ALA A 95 23.38 -16.39 18.62
C ALA A 95 23.14 -17.78 18.01
N GLU A 96 22.25 -18.58 18.60
CA GLU A 96 21.97 -19.96 18.17
C GLU A 96 20.81 -20.06 17.15
N GLN A 97 20.14 -18.95 16.82
CA GLN A 97 18.93 -18.92 15.98
C GLN A 97 19.18 -18.76 14.47
N ALA A 98 20.07 -19.59 13.93
CA ALA A 98 20.39 -19.57 12.50
C ALA A 98 19.24 -20.02 11.59
N ARG A 99 18.27 -20.80 12.11
CA ARG A 99 17.09 -21.24 11.36
C ARG A 99 16.08 -20.09 11.23
N GLU A 100 15.85 -19.39 12.33
CA GLU A 100 14.87 -18.31 12.45
C GLU A 100 15.30 -17.11 11.60
N HIS A 101 16.61 -16.82 11.55
CA HIS A 101 17.15 -15.82 10.63
C HIS A 101 16.83 -16.15 9.16
N ARG A 102 17.04 -17.39 8.72
CA ARG A 102 16.71 -17.82 7.35
C ARG A 102 15.21 -17.74 7.07
N LEU A 103 14.39 -18.05 8.06
CA LEU A 103 12.94 -17.95 7.96
C LEU A 103 12.52 -16.50 7.72
N LEU A 104 13.10 -15.56 8.48
CA LEU A 104 12.86 -14.12 8.33
C LEU A 104 13.37 -13.58 7.00
N ASP A 105 14.58 -13.95 6.58
CA ASP A 105 15.12 -13.59 5.26
C ASP A 105 14.18 -14.04 4.13
N GLY A 106 13.69 -15.28 4.22
CA GLY A 106 12.71 -15.83 3.29
C GLY A 106 11.38 -15.09 3.33
N PHE A 107 10.92 -14.69 4.52
CA PHE A 107 9.68 -13.93 4.69
C PHE A 107 9.79 -12.53 4.11
N VAL A 108 10.84 -11.79 4.42
CA VAL A 108 11.12 -10.46 3.86
C VAL A 108 11.24 -10.52 2.33
N ALA A 109 11.93 -11.53 1.78
CA ALA A 109 12.01 -11.71 0.33
C ALA A 109 10.62 -11.92 -0.31
N ARG A 110 9.72 -12.63 0.39
CA ARG A 110 8.32 -12.78 -0.04
C ARG A 110 7.54 -11.48 0.05
N LEU A 111 7.68 -10.69 1.12
CA LEU A 111 7.03 -9.38 1.24
C LEU A 111 7.44 -8.45 0.10
N ARG A 112 8.74 -8.40 -0.24
CA ARG A 112 9.25 -7.67 -1.40
C ARG A 112 8.67 -8.18 -2.72
N ALA A 113 8.46 -9.49 -2.86
CA ALA A 113 7.82 -10.04 -4.04
C ALA A 113 6.32 -9.70 -4.12
N GLN A 114 5.60 -9.72 -3.00
CA GLN A 114 4.20 -9.31 -2.90
C GLN A 114 4.02 -7.83 -3.20
N GLU A 115 4.90 -6.98 -2.69
CA GLU A 115 4.94 -5.54 -2.98
C GLU A 115 5.09 -5.28 -4.49
N ARG A 116 6.03 -5.96 -5.16
CA ARG A 116 6.17 -5.91 -6.63
C ARG A 116 4.91 -6.36 -7.36
N ARG A 117 4.28 -7.45 -6.91
CA ARG A 117 3.01 -7.94 -7.51
C ARG A 117 1.87 -6.95 -7.32
N LEU A 118 1.78 -6.27 -6.18
CA LEU A 118 0.81 -5.20 -5.96
C LEU A 118 1.04 -4.03 -6.92
N MET A 119 2.29 -3.64 -7.16
CA MET A 119 2.62 -2.62 -8.15
C MET A 119 2.18 -3.03 -9.56
N GLU A 120 2.41 -4.29 -9.95
CA GLU A 120 1.95 -4.82 -11.23
C GLU A 120 0.41 -4.83 -11.34
N MET A 121 -0.28 -5.24 -10.27
CA MET A 121 -1.75 -5.25 -10.22
C MET A 121 -2.34 -3.84 -10.28
N GLU A 122 -1.69 -2.87 -9.65
CA GLU A 122 -2.08 -1.47 -9.71
C GLU A 122 -1.90 -0.87 -11.12
N ALA A 123 -0.81 -1.22 -11.81
CA ALA A 123 -0.60 -0.86 -13.21
C ALA A 123 -1.66 -1.52 -14.13
N ALA A 124 -2.06 -2.76 -13.84
CA ALA A 124 -3.14 -3.45 -14.54
C ALA A 124 -4.50 -2.78 -14.29
N LEU A 125 -4.79 -2.39 -13.05
CA LEU A 125 -6.01 -1.66 -12.66
C LEU A 125 -6.18 -0.36 -13.44
N ALA A 126 -5.09 0.38 -13.65
CA ALA A 126 -5.12 1.62 -14.43
C ALA A 126 -5.56 1.44 -15.89
N ARG A 127 -5.42 0.23 -16.45
CA ARG A 127 -5.76 -0.12 -17.84
C ARG A 127 -6.95 -1.09 -17.92
N ALA A 128 -7.53 -1.48 -16.79
CA ALA A 128 -8.56 -2.50 -16.74
C ALA A 128 -9.90 -1.98 -17.31
N PRO A 129 -10.64 -2.83 -18.04
CA PRO A 129 -12.00 -2.51 -18.46
C PRO A 129 -12.93 -2.41 -17.24
N ALA A 130 -13.96 -1.56 -17.32
CA ALA A 130 -14.90 -1.30 -16.23
C ALA A 130 -15.57 -2.57 -15.67
N SER A 131 -15.76 -3.60 -16.51
CA SER A 131 -16.37 -4.88 -16.11
C SER A 131 -15.54 -5.69 -15.10
N VAL A 132 -14.22 -5.49 -15.05
CA VAL A 132 -13.30 -6.25 -14.18
C VAL A 132 -12.67 -5.34 -13.11
N LYS A 133 -12.75 -4.03 -13.31
CA LYS A 133 -12.17 -2.97 -12.46
C LYS A 133 -12.55 -3.15 -10.99
N GLU A 134 -13.83 -3.31 -10.67
CA GLU A 134 -14.29 -3.47 -9.29
C GLU A 134 -13.72 -4.72 -8.60
N ARG A 135 -13.72 -5.87 -9.29
CA ARG A 135 -13.18 -7.12 -8.72
C ARG A 135 -11.68 -7.03 -8.49
N LEU A 136 -10.94 -6.43 -9.41
CA LEU A 136 -9.51 -6.21 -9.27
C LEU A 136 -9.20 -5.21 -8.15
N THR A 137 -10.03 -4.18 -7.96
CA THR A 137 -9.83 -3.20 -6.88
C THR A 137 -9.99 -3.89 -5.52
N ARG A 138 -11.02 -4.72 -5.34
CA ARG A 138 -11.21 -5.47 -4.08
C ARG A 138 -10.04 -6.44 -3.81
N LEU A 139 -9.54 -7.10 -4.85
CA LEU A 139 -8.37 -7.98 -4.73
C LEU A 139 -7.12 -7.17 -4.33
N TYR A 140 -6.93 -6.00 -4.94
CA TYR A 140 -5.85 -5.09 -4.61
C TYR A 140 -5.91 -4.59 -3.16
N GLU A 141 -7.07 -4.12 -2.71
CA GLU A 141 -7.26 -3.64 -1.33
C GLU A 141 -6.99 -4.76 -0.31
N HIS A 142 -7.48 -5.97 -0.59
CA HIS A 142 -7.26 -7.12 0.26
C HIS A 142 -5.78 -7.46 0.37
N SER A 143 -5.09 -7.64 -0.77
CA SER A 143 -3.66 -7.96 -0.79
C SER A 143 -2.79 -6.83 -0.22
N ALA A 144 -3.19 -5.56 -0.38
CA ALA A 144 -2.51 -4.44 0.24
C ALA A 144 -2.63 -4.47 1.77
N THR A 145 -3.82 -4.78 2.28
CA THR A 145 -4.07 -4.92 3.73
C THR A 145 -3.26 -6.08 4.32
N GLU A 146 -3.19 -7.22 3.64
CA GLU A 146 -2.38 -8.37 4.06
C GLU A 146 -0.88 -8.04 4.10
N LEU A 147 -0.38 -7.29 3.10
CA LEU A 147 1.01 -6.84 3.08
C LEU A 147 1.30 -5.88 4.24
N GLU A 148 0.43 -4.90 4.50
CA GLU A 148 0.58 -3.99 5.64
C GLU A 148 0.57 -4.73 6.98
N HIS A 149 -0.33 -5.71 7.14
CA HIS A 149 -0.36 -6.55 8.33
C HIS A 149 0.96 -7.30 8.50
N SER A 150 1.49 -7.86 7.42
CA SER A 150 2.73 -8.62 7.43
C SER A 150 3.95 -7.73 7.73
N ILE A 151 3.99 -6.50 7.21
CA ILE A 151 5.02 -5.49 7.55
C ILE A 151 4.95 -5.17 9.05
N GLY A 152 3.74 -5.00 9.61
CA GLY A 152 3.54 -4.74 11.03
C GLY A 152 4.10 -5.85 11.93
N LEU A 153 4.03 -7.12 11.52
CA LEU A 153 4.65 -8.22 12.28
C LEU A 153 6.18 -8.14 12.32
N VAL A 154 6.81 -7.70 11.21
CA VAL A 154 8.26 -7.51 11.15
C VAL A 154 8.69 -6.32 12.02
N GLU A 155 7.89 -5.25 12.05
CA GLU A 155 8.11 -4.11 12.94
C GLU A 155 8.00 -4.50 14.41
N GLU A 156 6.97 -5.25 14.76
CA GLU A 156 6.76 -5.75 16.12
C GLU A 156 7.93 -6.63 16.56
N LEU A 157 8.39 -7.53 15.69
CA LEU A 157 9.55 -8.36 15.96
C LEU A 157 10.82 -7.53 16.20
N ALA A 158 11.08 -6.52 15.37
CA ALA A 158 12.22 -5.62 15.55
C ALA A 158 12.13 -4.85 16.89
N ALA A 159 10.93 -4.42 17.27
CA ALA A 159 10.68 -3.78 18.57
C ALA A 159 10.94 -4.74 19.73
N GLN A 160 10.47 -5.99 19.65
CA GLN A 160 10.66 -6.99 20.70
C GLN A 160 12.13 -7.40 20.85
N LEU A 161 12.89 -7.52 19.76
CA LEU A 161 14.34 -7.75 19.81
C LEU A 161 15.06 -6.58 20.47
N THR A 162 14.61 -5.35 20.20
CA THR A 162 15.13 -4.15 20.87
C THR A 162 14.84 -4.18 22.37
N LEU A 163 13.65 -4.60 22.79
CA LEU A 163 13.28 -4.75 24.21
C LEU A 163 14.06 -5.87 24.89
N LEU A 164 14.26 -7.00 24.20
CA LEU A 164 15.06 -8.13 24.69
C LEU A 164 16.48 -7.67 25.05
N ARG A 165 17.08 -6.82 24.19
CA ARG A 165 18.39 -6.21 24.45
C ARG A 165 18.45 -5.47 25.79
N PHE A 166 17.44 -4.67 26.09
CA PHE A 166 17.43 -3.87 27.32
C PHE A 166 17.03 -4.67 28.57
N SER A 167 16.28 -5.77 28.42
CA SER A 167 15.79 -6.59 29.54
C SER A 167 16.83 -7.57 30.08
N ASP A 168 17.76 -8.05 29.24
CA ASP A 168 18.88 -8.92 29.66
C ASP A 168 19.81 -8.23 30.70
N LEU A 169 19.73 -6.90 30.85
CA LEU A 169 20.55 -6.11 31.75
C LEU A 169 20.07 -6.03 33.21
N GLY A 170 18.85 -6.48 33.54
CA GLY A 170 18.29 -6.18 34.87
C GLY A 170 17.27 -7.12 35.48
N ASN A 171 16.57 -7.96 34.70
CA ASN A 171 15.54 -8.84 35.29
C ASN A 171 15.30 -10.14 34.49
N PRO A 172 15.69 -11.32 35.01
CA PRO A 172 15.57 -12.58 34.29
C PRO A 172 14.13 -13.05 34.03
N SER A 173 13.13 -12.56 34.79
CA SER A 173 11.73 -12.87 34.50
C SER A 173 11.19 -12.04 33.32
N ALA A 174 11.63 -10.78 33.19
CA ALA A 174 11.30 -9.94 32.05
C ALA A 174 11.88 -10.52 30.75
N THR A 175 13.14 -10.96 30.78
CA THR A 175 13.79 -11.61 29.62
C THR A 175 13.01 -12.83 29.12
N ARG A 176 12.46 -13.67 30.03
CA ARG A 176 11.65 -14.84 29.63
C ARG A 176 10.35 -14.45 28.94
N VAL A 177 9.69 -13.39 29.41
CA VAL A 177 8.45 -12.89 28.80
C VAL A 177 8.72 -12.40 27.38
N GLU A 178 9.77 -11.60 27.19
CA GLU A 178 10.09 -11.09 25.84
C GLU A 178 10.55 -12.19 24.88
N ARG A 179 11.28 -13.21 25.35
CA ARG A 179 11.60 -14.39 24.54
C ARG A 179 10.33 -15.12 24.09
N GLY A 180 9.36 -15.29 24.99
CA GLY A 180 8.07 -15.90 24.65
C GLY A 180 7.31 -15.11 23.58
N HIS A 181 7.29 -13.78 23.67
CA HIS A 181 6.68 -12.93 22.64
C HIS A 181 7.38 -13.06 21.28
N ILE A 182 8.72 -13.10 21.28
CA ILE A 182 9.47 -13.27 20.03
C ILE A 182 9.20 -14.64 19.40
N GLU A 183 9.17 -15.71 20.19
CA GLU A 183 8.85 -17.05 19.71
C GLU A 183 7.43 -17.13 19.13
N GLU A 184 6.45 -16.49 19.78
CA GLU A 184 5.07 -16.39 19.27
C GLU A 184 5.01 -15.64 17.93
N LEU A 185 5.73 -14.52 17.81
CA LEU A 185 5.81 -13.76 16.56
C LEU A 185 6.45 -14.58 15.44
N LEU A 186 7.53 -15.30 15.73
CA LEU A 186 8.19 -16.17 14.76
C LEU A 186 7.27 -17.30 14.29
N LEU A 187 6.51 -17.93 15.20
CA LEU A 187 5.52 -18.94 14.85
C LEU A 187 4.40 -18.37 13.95
N ARG A 188 3.94 -17.15 14.23
CA ARG A 188 2.93 -16.48 13.41
C ARG A 188 3.47 -16.15 12.01
N ILE A 189 4.72 -15.71 11.93
CA ILE A 189 5.41 -15.46 10.66
C ILE A 189 5.60 -16.77 9.88
N GLU A 190 5.95 -17.87 10.54
CA GLU A 190 6.05 -19.20 9.94
C GLU A 190 4.70 -19.66 9.36
N ALA A 191 3.61 -19.54 10.12
CA ALA A 191 2.27 -19.90 9.66
C ALA A 191 1.83 -19.08 8.43
N LEU A 192 2.11 -17.77 8.42
CA LEU A 192 1.82 -16.92 7.26
C LEU A 192 2.72 -17.25 6.06
N ALA A 193 3.98 -17.58 6.32
CA ALA A 193 4.93 -18.00 5.31
C ALA A 193 4.49 -19.31 4.62
N GLU A 194 3.92 -20.25 5.38
CA GLU A 194 3.38 -21.50 4.87
C GLU A 194 2.07 -21.28 4.08
N ALA A 195 1.13 -20.52 4.62
CA ALA A 195 -0.15 -20.23 3.97
C ALA A 195 0.00 -19.46 2.64
N SER A 196 1.07 -18.68 2.51
CA SER A 196 1.34 -17.88 1.31
C SER A 196 2.06 -18.66 0.20
N GLN A 197 2.41 -19.93 0.40
CA GLN A 197 3.03 -20.74 -0.65
C GLN A 197 1.95 -21.14 -1.67
N PRO A 198 2.11 -20.78 -2.96
CA PRO A 198 1.25 -21.35 -3.98
C PRO A 198 1.53 -22.86 -4.04
N ASP A 199 0.50 -23.67 -3.82
CA ASP A 199 0.53 -25.13 -3.98
C ASP A 199 1.28 -25.48 -5.27
N THR A 200 2.54 -25.92 -5.13
CA THR A 200 3.37 -26.32 -6.27
C THR A 200 3.16 -27.81 -6.59
N SER A 201 2.17 -28.44 -5.97
CA SER A 201 1.85 -29.87 -6.07
C SER A 201 0.44 -30.10 -6.59
N GLN A 202 0.21 -29.80 -7.86
CA GLN A 202 -0.73 -30.56 -8.70
C GLN A 202 -0.43 -30.27 -10.17
N ALA A 203 0.71 -30.78 -10.64
CA ALA A 203 0.83 -31.08 -12.06
C ALA A 203 -0.25 -32.14 -12.38
N PRO A 204 -1.20 -31.89 -13.31
CA PRO A 204 -2.13 -32.94 -13.71
C PRO A 204 -1.32 -34.11 -14.28
N PRO A 205 -1.62 -35.36 -13.91
CA PRO A 205 -0.90 -36.51 -14.46
C PRO A 205 -0.98 -36.45 -15.99
N PRO A 206 0.12 -36.75 -16.71
CA PRO A 206 0.11 -36.70 -18.16
C PRO A 206 -1.00 -37.63 -18.64
N ALA A 207 -1.97 -37.07 -19.35
CA ALA A 207 -3.02 -37.83 -20.01
C ALA A 207 -2.33 -38.87 -20.89
N GLN A 208 -2.38 -40.14 -20.46
CA GLN A 208 -1.98 -41.25 -21.30
C GLN A 208 -2.96 -41.26 -22.47
N VAL A 209 -2.51 -40.72 -23.58
CA VAL A 209 -3.16 -40.91 -24.87
C VAL A 209 -3.05 -42.41 -25.16
N ALA A 210 -4.10 -43.15 -24.84
CA ALA A 210 -4.29 -44.51 -25.32
C ALA A 210 -4.42 -44.43 -26.85
N ARG A 211 -3.30 -44.66 -27.54
CA ARG A 211 -3.28 -45.02 -28.96
C ARG A 211 -3.10 -46.53 -29.04
N ALA A 212 -4.15 -47.20 -29.52
CA ALA A 212 -4.18 -48.39 -30.38
C ALA A 212 -5.41 -49.24 -30.02
#